data_AF-A0A8H5LY32-F1
#
_entry.id   AF-A0A8H5LY32-F1
#
_cell.length_a   1.000
_cell.length_b   1.000
_cell.length_c   1.000
_cell.angle_alpha   90.00
_cell.angle_beta   90.00
_cell.angle_gamma   90.00
#
_symmetry.space_group_name_H-M   'P 1'
#
loop_
_entity.id
_entity.type
_entity.pdbx_description
1 polymer ?
#
loop_
_entity_poly.entity_id
_entity_poly.type
_entity_poly.pdbx_seq_one_letter_code
_entity_poly.pdbx_strand_id
1 'polypeptide(L)'
;MLSLLPVELLYEIQLYALSSDLPLTCRRLYDVYKSASNYFQAQYIFYHALTDHRTNTCRLIPPSKPEGKPQLPSDVYSRVLRYPLCSLPVLHHIVNYFKNYSYDHLLIGTNTPELPRRLFRNLQLPPKILKSTSNTEDPFGWSVEHDPLPFLQVIYGEPPSSYQPLSLPLPPPNPNSHSGYALTKAVQLSFVPLVSFLLSRGALPSCKDGLTMMVAIRQKDLGMVKTLVERTDYSSFASGNGSTKRRRLPDRLTVTAPMLRMAVKVGAQDIIDYFMTEKRVIPDIKTLYLLQNAGKP
;
A
#
# COMPACT_ATOMS: atom_id res chain seq x y z
N MET A 1 -20.78 30.79 -19.91
CA MET A 1 -19.64 31.33 -20.68
C MET A 1 -18.44 30.39 -20.70
N LEU A 2 -17.96 29.84 -19.56
CA LEU A 2 -16.86 28.86 -19.55
C LEU A 2 -17.12 27.60 -20.41
N SER A 3 -18.38 27.22 -20.59
CA SER A 3 -18.82 26.08 -21.40
C SER A 3 -18.65 26.25 -22.92
N LEU A 4 -18.20 27.42 -23.40
CA LEU A 4 -17.94 27.67 -24.82
C LEU A 4 -16.44 27.72 -25.15
N LEU A 5 -15.57 27.70 -24.13
CA LEU A 5 -14.13 27.78 -24.35
C LEU A 5 -13.56 26.49 -24.95
N PRO A 6 -12.54 26.58 -25.83
CA PRO A 6 -11.69 25.46 -26.23
C PRO A 6 -11.11 24.71 -25.04
N VAL A 7 -10.83 23.42 -25.23
CA VAL A 7 -10.35 22.53 -24.16
C VAL A 7 -8.97 22.97 -23.63
N GLU A 8 -8.13 23.51 -24.50
CA GLU A 8 -6.80 24.02 -24.18
C GLU A 8 -6.87 25.18 -23.17
N LEU A 9 -7.79 26.12 -23.39
CA LEU A 9 -8.00 27.24 -22.46
C LEU A 9 -8.59 26.75 -21.13
N LEU A 10 -9.44 25.73 -21.16
CA LEU A 10 -9.95 25.13 -19.92
C LEU A 10 -8.84 24.47 -19.10
N TYR A 11 -7.85 23.84 -19.76
CA TYR A 11 -6.67 23.30 -19.12
C TYR A 11 -5.80 24.40 -18.49
N GLU A 12 -5.52 25.48 -19.22
CA GLU A 12 -4.76 26.62 -18.68
C GLU A 12 -5.44 27.26 -17.47
N ILE A 13 -6.76 27.50 -17.56
CA ILE A 13 -7.55 28.03 -16.44
C ILE A 13 -7.43 27.10 -15.22
N GLN A 14 -7.51 25.79 -15.40
CA GLN A 14 -7.40 24.84 -14.30
C GLN A 14 -6.00 24.76 -13.70
N LEU A 15 -4.95 24.85 -14.52
CA LEU A 15 -3.57 24.89 -14.03
C LEU A 15 -3.24 26.19 -13.31
N TYR A 16 -3.86 27.31 -13.70
CA TYR A 16 -3.73 28.57 -13.00
C TYR A 16 -4.53 28.61 -11.69
N ALA A 17 -5.79 28.15 -11.74
CA ALA A 17 -6.68 28.17 -10.59
C ALA A 17 -6.33 27.11 -9.53
N LEU A 18 -5.78 25.96 -9.95
CA LEU A 18 -5.51 24.78 -9.11
C LEU A 18 -6.68 24.37 -8.22
N SER A 19 -7.92 24.60 -8.68
CA SER A 19 -9.12 24.39 -7.89
C SER A 19 -9.62 22.96 -8.03
N SER A 20 -9.83 22.27 -6.90
CA SER A 20 -10.49 20.95 -6.89
C SER A 20 -11.96 21.01 -7.30
N ASP A 21 -12.57 22.19 -7.21
CA ASP A 21 -14.02 22.37 -7.32
C ASP A 21 -14.43 22.80 -8.73
N LEU A 22 -13.50 23.35 -9.52
CA LEU A 22 -13.79 23.79 -10.91
C LEU A 22 -14.39 22.66 -11.77
N PRO A 23 -13.88 21.41 -11.75
CA PRO A 23 -14.51 20.31 -12.48
C PRO A 23 -15.94 20.02 -12.04
N LEU A 24 -16.30 20.34 -10.80
CA LEU A 24 -17.62 20.05 -10.22
C LEU A 24 -18.67 21.12 -10.55
N THR A 25 -18.25 22.29 -11.04
CA THR A 25 -19.17 23.40 -11.34
C THR A 25 -20.12 23.12 -12.50
N CYS A 26 -19.71 22.31 -13.49
CA CYS A 26 -20.62 21.84 -14.54
C CYS A 26 -20.15 20.52 -15.18
N ARG A 27 -21.11 19.79 -15.77
CA ARG A 27 -20.88 18.48 -16.40
C ARG A 27 -19.82 18.49 -17.50
N ARG A 28 -19.82 19.51 -18.37
CA ARG A 28 -18.82 19.65 -19.44
C ARG A 28 -17.40 19.73 -18.87
N LEU A 29 -17.19 20.53 -17.83
CA LEU A 29 -15.87 20.67 -17.20
C LEU A 29 -15.44 19.36 -16.55
N TYR A 30 -16.35 18.69 -15.83
CA TYR A 30 -16.10 17.37 -15.29
C TYR A 30 -15.64 16.38 -16.38
N ASP A 31 -16.37 16.29 -17.48
CA ASP A 31 -16.08 15.37 -18.58
C ASP A 31 -14.72 15.70 -19.24
N VAL A 32 -14.45 16.98 -19.51
CA VAL A 32 -13.18 17.46 -20.07
C VAL A 32 -12.01 17.05 -19.18
N TYR A 33 -12.03 17.42 -17.89
CA TYR A 33 -10.91 17.14 -16.99
C TYR A 33 -10.78 15.65 -16.65
N LYS A 34 -11.89 14.89 -16.62
CA LYS A 34 -11.86 13.44 -16.46
C LYS A 34 -11.21 12.73 -17.65
N SER A 35 -11.43 13.24 -18.86
CA SER A 35 -10.81 12.72 -20.09
C SER A 35 -9.41 13.29 -20.38
N ALA A 36 -8.88 14.14 -19.51
CA ALA A 36 -7.63 14.83 -19.77
C ALA A 36 -6.44 13.86 -19.87
N SER A 37 -5.43 14.25 -20.63
CA SER A 37 -4.23 13.43 -20.84
C SER A 37 -3.48 13.18 -19.53
N ASN A 38 -2.74 12.07 -19.47
CA ASN A 38 -1.88 11.76 -18.31
C ASN A 38 -0.85 12.87 -18.03
N TYR A 39 -0.40 13.55 -19.08
CA TYR A 39 0.50 14.70 -18.98
C TYR A 39 -0.15 15.88 -18.25
N PHE A 40 -1.37 16.27 -18.67
CA PHE A 40 -2.11 17.34 -18.00
C PHE A 40 -2.43 17.00 -16.54
N GLN A 41 -2.88 15.77 -16.28
CA GLN A 41 -3.15 15.29 -14.92
C GLN A 41 -1.89 15.36 -14.05
N ALA A 42 -0.73 14.97 -14.60
CA ALA A 42 0.56 15.07 -13.91
C ALA A 42 0.94 16.52 -13.58
N GLN A 43 0.77 17.46 -14.52
CA GLN A 43 0.98 18.89 -14.27
C GLN A 43 0.10 19.40 -13.13
N TYR A 44 -1.21 19.13 -13.22
CA TYR A 44 -2.17 19.56 -12.21
C TYR A 44 -1.81 19.03 -10.82
N ILE A 45 -1.57 17.71 -10.72
CA ILE A 45 -1.21 17.07 -9.45
C ILE A 45 0.11 17.65 -8.91
N PHE A 46 1.11 17.83 -9.77
CA PHE A 46 2.41 18.36 -9.37
C PHE A 46 2.31 19.78 -8.82
N TYR A 47 1.69 20.71 -9.57
CA TYR A 47 1.55 22.10 -9.13
C TYR A 47 0.65 22.20 -7.89
N HIS A 48 -0.46 21.47 -7.84
CA HIS A 48 -1.33 21.46 -6.67
C HIS A 48 -0.65 20.81 -5.45
N ALA A 49 0.27 19.86 -5.64
CA ALA A 49 1.11 19.31 -4.58
C ALA A 49 2.23 20.28 -4.16
N LEU A 50 2.52 21.34 -4.90
CA LEU A 50 3.44 22.41 -4.49
C LEU A 50 2.73 23.57 -3.80
N THR A 51 1.43 23.74 -3.99
CA THR A 51 0.67 24.84 -3.36
C THR A 51 0.34 24.54 -1.90
N ASP A 52 0.50 25.55 -1.05
CA ASP A 52 -0.08 25.57 0.29
C ASP A 52 -1.50 26.14 0.24
N HIS A 53 -2.50 25.32 0.56
CA HIS A 53 -3.90 25.77 0.57
C HIS A 53 -4.22 26.77 1.68
N ARG A 54 -3.40 26.85 2.74
CA ARG A 54 -3.62 27.81 3.83
C ARG A 54 -3.19 29.22 3.47
N THR A 55 -2.08 29.34 2.75
CA THR A 55 -1.48 30.63 2.39
C THR A 55 -1.65 30.98 0.92
N ASN A 56 -2.18 30.05 0.11
CA ASN A 56 -2.26 30.14 -1.35
C ASN A 56 -0.89 30.49 -1.98
N THR A 57 0.20 30.03 -1.38
CA THR A 57 1.56 30.28 -1.86
C THR A 57 2.23 29.00 -2.34
N CYS A 58 3.16 29.16 -3.29
CA CYS A 58 4.03 28.08 -3.72
C CYS A 58 4.99 27.70 -2.59
N ARG A 59 5.07 26.41 -2.25
CA ARG A 59 5.95 25.88 -1.20
C ARG A 59 7.35 25.54 -1.67
N LEU A 60 7.72 25.93 -2.89
CA LEU A 60 9.08 25.72 -3.36
C LEU A 60 10.06 26.43 -2.44
N ILE A 61 11.04 25.68 -1.95
CA ILE A 61 12.06 26.22 -1.06
C ILE A 61 13.13 26.84 -1.99
N PRO A 62 13.50 28.12 -1.78
CA PRO A 62 14.52 28.77 -2.57
C PRO A 62 15.84 28.00 -2.46
N PRO A 63 16.67 28.01 -3.52
CA PRO A 63 17.92 27.30 -3.50
C PRO A 63 18.84 27.89 -2.42
N SER A 64 19.59 27.03 -1.73
CA SER A 64 20.58 27.47 -0.73
C SER A 64 21.77 28.22 -1.34
N LYS A 65 21.96 28.11 -2.66
CA LYS A 65 22.95 28.83 -3.44
C LYS A 65 22.26 29.56 -4.60
N PRO A 66 22.74 30.73 -5.04
CA PRO A 66 22.10 31.52 -6.11
C PRO A 66 21.99 30.77 -7.45
N GLU A 67 22.88 29.81 -7.72
CA GLU A 67 22.86 28.98 -8.93
C GLU A 67 22.17 27.62 -8.73
N GLY A 68 21.62 27.36 -7.54
CA GLY A 68 21.03 26.08 -7.19
C GLY A 68 19.62 25.89 -7.77
N LYS A 69 19.23 24.63 -7.96
CA LYS A 69 17.83 24.29 -8.25
C LYS A 69 16.95 24.56 -7.02
N PRO A 70 15.72 25.06 -7.18
CA PRO A 70 14.76 25.13 -6.08
C PRO A 70 14.53 23.73 -5.50
N GLN A 71 14.28 23.67 -4.20
CA GLN A 71 14.07 22.42 -3.48
C GLN A 71 12.58 22.11 -3.38
N LEU A 72 12.24 20.84 -3.56
CA LEU A 72 10.90 20.34 -3.32
C LEU A 72 10.57 20.31 -1.82
N PRO A 73 9.29 20.38 -1.44
CA PRO A 73 8.86 20.04 -0.08
C PRO A 73 9.08 18.56 0.20
N SER A 74 9.51 18.21 1.42
CA SER A 74 9.77 16.81 1.81
C SER A 74 8.54 15.89 1.74
N ASP A 75 7.34 16.46 1.86
CA ASP A 75 6.07 15.73 1.82
C ASP A 75 5.42 15.72 0.42
N VAL A 76 6.06 16.31 -0.61
CA VAL A 76 5.48 16.45 -1.95
C VAL A 76 5.10 15.09 -2.54
N TYR A 77 5.95 14.08 -2.35
CA TYR A 77 5.72 12.76 -2.90
C TYR A 77 4.53 12.07 -2.22
N SER A 78 4.44 12.16 -0.89
CA SER A 78 3.26 11.71 -0.13
C SER A 78 1.99 12.40 -0.63
N ARG A 79 2.04 13.71 -0.91
CA ARG A 79 0.90 14.47 -1.44
C ARG A 79 0.50 14.01 -2.83
N VAL A 80 1.45 13.84 -3.75
CA VAL A 80 1.21 13.32 -5.10
C VAL A 80 0.51 11.96 -5.05
N LEU A 81 1.03 11.03 -4.24
CA LEU A 81 0.47 9.69 -4.15
C LEU A 81 -0.97 9.68 -3.60
N ARG A 82 -1.40 10.69 -2.84
CA ARG A 82 -2.78 10.78 -2.31
C ARG A 82 -3.83 11.10 -3.37
N TYR A 83 -3.46 11.60 -4.56
CA TYR A 83 -4.43 11.92 -5.61
C TYR A 83 -4.98 10.65 -6.28
N PRO A 84 -6.30 10.45 -6.34
CA PRO A 84 -6.90 9.31 -7.05
C PRO A 84 -6.46 9.22 -8.52
N LEU A 85 -6.20 10.36 -9.15
CA LEU A 85 -5.74 10.49 -10.54
C LEU A 85 -4.26 10.10 -10.74
N CYS A 86 -3.48 9.93 -9.66
CA CYS A 86 -2.09 9.49 -9.76
C CYS A 86 -2.04 7.99 -10.08
N SER A 87 -2.19 7.68 -11.36
CA SER A 87 -1.93 6.39 -12.00
C SER A 87 -0.43 6.23 -12.31
N LEU A 88 -0.01 5.05 -12.76
CA LEU A 88 1.40 4.82 -13.09
C LEU A 88 1.89 5.72 -14.24
N PRO A 89 1.18 5.85 -15.39
CA PRO A 89 1.58 6.77 -16.45
C PRO A 89 1.69 8.23 -15.99
N VAL A 90 0.75 8.67 -15.14
CA VAL A 90 0.78 10.01 -14.54
C VAL A 90 2.01 10.18 -13.65
N LEU A 91 2.33 9.18 -12.82
CA LEU A 91 3.52 9.21 -11.97
C LEU A 91 4.82 9.33 -12.78
N HIS A 92 4.95 8.63 -13.92
CA HIS A 92 6.12 8.78 -14.80
C HIS A 92 6.31 10.23 -15.27
N HIS A 93 5.23 10.92 -15.63
CA HIS A 93 5.30 12.34 -15.98
C HIS A 93 5.66 13.22 -14.77
N ILE A 94 5.11 12.93 -13.58
CA ILE A 94 5.45 13.67 -12.34
C ILE A 94 6.94 13.54 -12.01
N VAL A 95 7.50 12.34 -12.15
CA VAL A 95 8.93 12.10 -11.93
C VAL A 95 9.80 12.92 -12.89
N ASN A 96 9.36 13.14 -14.13
CA ASN A 96 10.09 14.03 -15.04
C ASN A 96 10.10 15.48 -14.55
N TYR A 97 9.04 15.96 -13.88
CA TYR A 97 9.06 17.27 -13.24
C TYR A 97 10.04 17.32 -12.08
N PHE A 98 10.14 16.26 -11.26
CA PHE A 98 11.07 16.21 -10.13
C PHE A 98 12.54 16.43 -10.56
N LYS A 99 12.93 16.02 -11.78
CA LYS A 99 14.29 16.23 -12.31
C LYS A 99 14.69 17.71 -12.42
N ASN A 100 13.71 18.61 -12.53
CA ASN A 100 13.94 20.04 -12.62
C ASN A 100 14.23 20.69 -11.25
N TYR A 101 14.12 19.93 -10.16
CA TYR A 101 14.29 20.40 -8.79
C TYR A 101 15.39 19.63 -8.07
N SER A 102 15.91 20.17 -6.97
CA SER A 102 16.74 19.39 -6.05
C SER A 102 15.85 18.45 -5.25
N TYR A 103 16.11 17.15 -5.35
CA TYR A 103 15.35 16.07 -4.71
C TYR A 103 16.19 15.26 -3.71
N ASP A 104 17.43 15.65 -3.44
CA ASP A 104 18.36 14.89 -2.56
C ASP A 104 17.79 14.69 -1.15
N HIS A 105 17.10 15.70 -0.64
CA HIS A 105 16.43 15.65 0.65
C HIS A 105 15.26 14.65 0.70
N LEU A 106 14.67 14.27 -0.44
CA LEU A 106 13.65 13.21 -0.49
C LEU A 106 14.29 11.83 -0.30
N LEU A 107 15.54 11.65 -0.72
CA LEU A 107 16.26 10.38 -0.59
C LEU A 107 16.95 10.24 0.77
N ILE A 108 17.47 11.33 1.31
CA ILE A 108 18.24 11.36 2.57
C ILE A 108 17.34 11.64 3.78
N GLY A 109 16.15 12.20 3.55
CA GLY A 109 15.26 12.65 4.61
C GLY A 109 14.78 11.54 5.54
N THR A 110 14.63 11.86 6.81
CA THR A 110 13.97 11.01 7.82
C THR A 110 12.47 10.81 7.53
N ASN A 111 11.89 11.65 6.69
CA ASN A 111 10.49 11.62 6.32
C ASN A 111 10.24 10.61 5.20
N THR A 112 10.09 9.34 5.59
CA THR A 112 9.60 8.31 4.67
C THR A 112 8.23 8.71 4.09
N PRO A 113 8.03 8.61 2.77
CA PRO A 113 6.75 8.95 2.16
C PRO A 113 5.62 8.11 2.72
N GLU A 114 4.44 8.70 2.88
CA GLU A 114 3.28 7.95 3.35
C GLU A 114 2.68 7.10 2.23
N LEU A 115 2.39 5.84 2.54
CA LEU A 115 1.64 4.96 1.64
C LEU A 115 0.13 5.23 1.77
N PRO A 116 -0.54 5.80 0.74
CA PRO A 116 -1.91 6.28 0.90
C PRO A 116 -2.95 5.18 0.98
N ARG A 117 -3.94 5.35 1.88
CA ARG A 117 -5.07 4.41 2.04
C ARG A 117 -5.87 4.15 0.76
N ARG A 118 -5.93 5.11 -0.17
CA ARG A 118 -6.74 5.01 -1.39
C ARG A 118 -6.37 3.79 -2.24
N LEU A 119 -5.08 3.41 -2.25
CA LEU A 119 -4.57 2.29 -3.04
C LEU A 119 -5.16 0.95 -2.58
N PHE A 120 -5.65 0.89 -1.34
CA PHE A 120 -6.21 -0.32 -0.72
C PHE A 120 -7.71 -0.18 -0.41
N ARG A 121 -8.34 0.96 -0.73
CA ARG A 121 -9.74 1.22 -0.38
C ARG A 121 -10.71 0.45 -1.28
N ASN A 122 -10.37 0.34 -2.57
CA ASN A 122 -11.23 -0.21 -3.61
C ASN A 122 -10.64 -1.50 -4.21
N LEU A 123 -9.98 -2.32 -3.39
CA LEU A 123 -9.54 -3.64 -3.84
C LEU A 123 -10.78 -4.49 -4.11
N GLN A 124 -11.05 -4.73 -5.38
CA GLN A 124 -12.16 -5.55 -5.83
C GLN A 124 -11.67 -6.99 -5.91
N LEU A 125 -12.43 -7.93 -5.33
CA LEU A 125 -12.16 -9.36 -5.54
C LEU A 125 -12.12 -9.62 -7.05
N PRO A 126 -11.15 -10.41 -7.54
CA PRO A 126 -11.11 -10.79 -8.94
C PRO A 126 -12.49 -11.37 -9.31
N PRO A 127 -13.07 -11.00 -10.47
CA PRO A 127 -14.24 -11.71 -10.96
C PRO A 127 -13.86 -13.18 -10.96
N LYS A 128 -14.68 -14.04 -10.33
CA LYS A 128 -14.45 -15.49 -10.29
C LYS A 128 -14.30 -15.97 -11.73
N ILE A 129 -13.07 -16.07 -12.22
CA ILE A 129 -12.80 -16.64 -13.53
C ILE A 129 -13.22 -18.09 -13.36
N LEU A 130 -14.36 -18.42 -13.97
CA LEU A 130 -14.88 -19.76 -14.05
C LEU A 130 -13.74 -20.62 -14.63
N LYS A 131 -13.13 -21.42 -13.75
CA LYS A 131 -12.14 -22.46 -14.06
C LYS A 131 -10.79 -21.89 -14.56
N SER A 132 -9.95 -21.41 -13.63
CA SER A 132 -8.51 -21.46 -13.88
C SER A 132 -8.03 -22.90 -13.71
N THR A 133 -7.48 -23.47 -14.77
CA THR A 133 -6.79 -24.77 -14.83
C THR A 133 -5.36 -24.72 -14.29
N SER A 134 -4.97 -23.64 -13.61
CA SER A 134 -3.66 -23.55 -12.97
C SER A 134 -3.70 -24.21 -11.59
N ASN A 135 -2.82 -25.19 -11.37
CA ASN A 135 -2.54 -25.88 -10.09
C ASN A 135 -2.06 -24.97 -8.94
N THR A 136 -2.28 -23.65 -9.02
CA THR A 136 -1.94 -22.68 -7.97
C THR A 136 -3.13 -22.55 -7.03
N GLU A 137 -2.97 -23.11 -5.83
CA GLU A 137 -3.95 -23.25 -4.74
C GLU A 137 -4.38 -21.92 -4.08
N ASP A 138 -4.51 -20.80 -4.80
CA ASP A 138 -5.12 -19.59 -4.22
C ASP A 138 -6.65 -19.63 -4.45
N PRO A 139 -7.45 -19.86 -3.40
CA PRO A 139 -8.90 -19.99 -3.52
C PRO A 139 -9.61 -18.75 -4.07
N PHE A 140 -8.93 -17.59 -4.11
CA PHE A 140 -9.48 -16.31 -4.57
C PHE A 140 -8.95 -15.86 -5.93
N GLY A 141 -7.99 -16.57 -6.53
CA GLY A 141 -7.46 -16.26 -7.86
C GLY A 141 -6.61 -14.98 -7.91
N TRP A 142 -6.11 -14.51 -6.77
CA TRP A 142 -5.23 -13.35 -6.72
C TRP A 142 -3.88 -13.66 -7.37
N SER A 143 -3.35 -12.70 -8.14
CA SER A 143 -2.02 -12.81 -8.75
C SER A 143 -1.21 -11.53 -8.53
N VAL A 144 0.08 -11.59 -8.85
CA VAL A 144 0.98 -10.42 -8.80
C VAL A 144 0.61 -9.31 -9.79
N GLU A 145 -0.21 -9.62 -10.79
CA GLU A 145 -0.64 -8.68 -11.82
C GLU A 145 -1.85 -7.84 -11.39
N HIS A 146 -2.53 -8.25 -10.32
CA HIS A 146 -3.72 -7.57 -9.84
C HIS A 146 -3.36 -6.29 -9.07
N ASP A 147 -4.16 -5.24 -9.26
CA ASP A 147 -4.02 -4.01 -8.51
C ASP A 147 -4.13 -4.25 -7.00
N PRO A 148 -3.27 -3.61 -6.17
CA PRO A 148 -2.40 -2.49 -6.51
C PRO A 148 -0.94 -2.90 -6.75
N LEU A 149 -0.64 -4.20 -6.89
CA LEU A 149 0.73 -4.72 -6.85
C LEU A 149 1.64 -4.15 -7.94
N PRO A 150 1.25 -4.06 -9.23
CA PRO A 150 2.13 -3.49 -10.26
C PRO A 150 2.52 -2.04 -9.95
N PHE A 151 1.57 -1.25 -9.48
CA PHE A 151 1.84 0.13 -9.05
C PHE A 151 2.81 0.17 -7.85
N LEU A 152 2.61 -0.69 -6.85
CA LEU A 152 3.49 -0.79 -5.68
C LEU A 152 4.90 -1.23 -6.06
N GLN A 153 5.03 -2.24 -6.91
CA GLN A 153 6.32 -2.75 -7.38
C GLN A 153 7.17 -1.64 -8.00
N VAL A 154 6.58 -0.79 -8.85
CA VAL A 154 7.28 0.33 -9.48
C VAL A 154 7.70 1.40 -8.46
N ILE A 155 6.83 1.78 -7.51
CA ILE A 155 7.19 2.83 -6.51
C ILE A 155 8.19 2.35 -5.46
N TYR A 156 8.34 1.04 -5.27
CA TYR A 156 9.38 0.44 -4.42
C TYR A 156 10.67 0.10 -5.18
N GLY A 157 10.74 0.42 -6.49
CA GLY A 157 11.95 0.26 -7.31
C GLY A 157 12.18 -1.13 -7.89
N GLU A 158 11.20 -2.03 -7.83
CA GLU A 158 11.26 -3.37 -8.41
C GLU A 158 10.13 -3.55 -9.43
N PRO A 159 10.20 -2.88 -10.59
CA PRO A 159 9.16 -2.98 -11.60
C PRO A 159 9.08 -4.42 -12.14
N PRO A 160 7.87 -4.97 -12.34
CA PRO A 160 7.73 -6.23 -13.05
C PRO A 160 8.14 -6.06 -14.53
N SER A 161 8.48 -7.14 -15.20
CA SER A 161 9.02 -7.12 -16.58
C SER A 161 8.13 -6.42 -17.60
N SER A 162 6.82 -6.33 -17.33
CA SER A 162 5.83 -5.66 -18.17
C SER A 162 5.83 -4.13 -18.06
N TYR A 163 6.55 -3.54 -17.10
CA TYR A 163 6.53 -2.10 -16.84
C TYR A 163 7.93 -1.48 -16.93
N GLN A 164 7.97 -0.23 -17.39
CA GLN A 164 9.19 0.54 -17.41
C GLN A 164 9.54 1.04 -15.99
N PRO A 165 10.84 1.05 -15.62
CA PRO A 165 11.26 1.66 -14.37
C PRO A 165 10.98 3.16 -14.35
N LEU A 166 10.82 3.73 -13.17
CA LEU A 166 10.81 5.19 -13.02
C LEU A 166 12.18 5.73 -13.45
N SER A 167 12.15 6.84 -14.18
CA SER A 167 13.36 7.49 -14.68
C SER A 167 14.20 8.18 -13.59
N LEU A 168 13.72 8.15 -12.35
CA LEU A 168 14.41 8.63 -11.16
C LEU A 168 14.07 7.68 -10.00
N PRO A 169 15.05 7.27 -9.17
CA PRO A 169 14.77 6.53 -7.95
C PRO A 169 14.00 7.44 -6.98
N LEU A 170 12.87 6.93 -6.48
CA LEU A 170 12.09 7.59 -5.44
C LEU A 170 12.29 6.86 -4.10
N PRO A 171 12.21 7.57 -2.97
CA PRO A 171 12.22 6.92 -1.66
C PRO A 171 11.02 5.96 -1.54
N PRO A 172 11.20 4.72 -1.06
CA PRO A 172 10.10 3.79 -0.91
C PRO A 172 9.12 4.30 0.15
N PRO A 173 7.79 4.28 -0.10
CA PRO A 173 6.82 4.65 0.91
C PRO A 173 6.87 3.72 2.13
N ASN A 174 6.45 4.22 3.29
CA ASN A 174 6.38 3.42 4.50
C ASN A 174 5.18 2.46 4.45
N PRO A 175 5.38 1.12 4.45
CA PRO A 175 4.27 0.17 4.40
C PRO A 175 3.45 0.14 5.69
N ASN A 176 3.98 0.68 6.79
CA ASN A 176 3.31 0.79 8.09
C ASN A 176 2.50 2.09 8.25
N SER A 177 2.46 2.94 7.21
CA SER A 177 1.63 4.16 7.22
C SER A 177 0.19 3.85 7.63
N HIS A 178 -0.41 4.81 8.33
CA HIS A 178 -1.78 4.70 8.84
C HIS A 178 -2.03 3.48 9.73
N SER A 179 -1.04 3.11 10.55
CA SER A 179 -1.12 2.00 11.50
C SER A 179 -1.32 0.63 10.83
N GLY A 180 -0.59 0.37 9.74
CA GLY A 180 -0.60 -0.92 9.05
C GLY A 180 -1.84 -1.19 8.20
N TYR A 181 -2.59 -0.14 7.81
CA TYR A 181 -3.85 -0.26 7.06
C TYR A 181 -3.73 -1.11 5.78
N ALA A 182 -2.63 -0.94 5.04
CA ALA A 182 -2.37 -1.71 3.81
C ALA A 182 -2.34 -3.22 4.07
N LEU A 183 -1.57 -3.64 5.08
CA LEU A 183 -1.44 -5.05 5.45
C LEU A 183 -2.77 -5.60 5.99
N THR A 184 -3.47 -4.86 6.85
CA THR A 184 -4.79 -5.27 7.35
C THR A 184 -5.79 -5.48 6.20
N LYS A 185 -5.79 -4.61 5.18
CA LYS A 185 -6.67 -4.73 4.02
C LYS A 185 -6.31 -5.90 3.11
N ALA A 186 -5.02 -6.15 2.88
CA ALA A 186 -4.57 -7.30 2.12
C ALA A 186 -4.99 -8.62 2.77
N VAL A 187 -4.86 -8.73 4.11
CA VAL A 187 -5.32 -9.88 4.90
C VAL A 187 -6.84 -10.02 4.87
N GLN A 188 -7.59 -8.91 5.00
CA GLN A 188 -9.05 -8.93 4.93
C GLN A 188 -9.58 -9.57 3.62
N LEU A 189 -8.81 -9.49 2.54
CA LEU A 189 -9.18 -10.00 1.22
C LEU A 189 -8.46 -11.31 0.85
N SER A 190 -7.69 -11.88 1.79
CA SER A 190 -6.83 -13.05 1.55
C SER A 190 -5.93 -12.89 0.32
N PHE A 191 -5.46 -11.66 0.06
CA PHE A 191 -4.60 -11.35 -1.09
C PHE A 191 -3.15 -11.72 -0.74
N VAL A 192 -2.83 -13.02 -0.79
CA VAL A 192 -1.54 -13.59 -0.32
C VAL A 192 -0.32 -12.96 -1.01
N PRO A 193 -0.28 -12.76 -2.34
CA PRO A 193 0.82 -12.05 -2.99
C PRO A 193 1.06 -10.63 -2.44
N LEU A 194 -0.01 -9.89 -2.14
CA LEU A 194 0.10 -8.54 -1.59
C LEU A 194 0.56 -8.54 -0.13
N VAL A 195 0.04 -9.46 0.69
CA VAL A 195 0.52 -9.66 2.06
C VAL A 195 2.01 -9.96 2.05
N SER A 196 2.42 -10.88 1.19
CA SER A 196 3.81 -11.29 1.01
C SER A 196 4.72 -10.12 0.63
N PHE A 197 4.31 -9.34 -0.36
CA PHE A 197 5.02 -8.15 -0.80
C PHE A 197 5.15 -7.10 0.32
N LEU A 198 4.08 -6.81 1.06
CA LEU A 198 4.13 -5.84 2.15
C LEU A 198 5.07 -6.29 3.28
N LEU A 199 5.01 -7.57 3.65
CA LEU A 199 5.88 -8.14 4.69
C LEU A 199 7.36 -8.12 4.28
N SER A 200 7.69 -8.39 3.01
CA SER A 200 9.07 -8.31 2.51
C SER A 200 9.62 -6.88 2.55
N ARG A 201 8.75 -5.86 2.47
CA ARG A 201 9.09 -4.44 2.63
C ARG A 201 9.09 -3.93 4.07
N GLY A 202 8.93 -4.82 5.05
CA GLY A 202 8.97 -4.46 6.47
C GLY A 202 7.61 -4.00 7.03
N ALA A 203 6.50 -4.40 6.42
CA ALA A 203 5.20 -4.26 7.08
C ALA A 203 5.16 -5.06 8.38
N LEU A 204 4.67 -4.44 9.44
CA LEU A 204 4.61 -5.01 10.78
C LEU A 204 3.17 -5.48 11.06
N PRO A 205 2.96 -6.79 11.29
CA PRO A 205 1.64 -7.31 11.64
C PRO A 205 1.17 -6.87 13.04
N SER A 206 2.07 -6.35 13.88
CA SER A 206 1.80 -5.85 15.24
C SER A 206 1.16 -4.45 15.28
N CYS A 207 1.05 -3.75 14.15
CA CYS A 207 0.44 -2.43 14.11
C CYS A 207 -1.01 -2.45 14.66
N LYS A 208 -1.35 -1.41 15.44
CA LYS A 208 -2.67 -1.23 16.07
C LYS A 208 -3.08 -2.47 16.89
N ASP A 209 -2.25 -2.83 17.87
CA ASP A 209 -2.45 -3.95 18.79
C ASP A 209 -2.63 -5.30 18.08
N GLY A 210 -1.96 -5.49 16.94
CA GLY A 210 -2.09 -6.69 16.13
C GLY A 210 -3.44 -6.83 15.44
N LEU A 211 -4.08 -5.73 15.04
CA LEU A 211 -5.38 -5.75 14.35
C LEU A 211 -5.36 -6.68 13.12
N THR A 212 -4.28 -6.64 12.34
CA THR A 212 -4.08 -7.52 11.18
C THR A 212 -4.19 -9.00 11.58
N MET A 213 -3.59 -9.38 12.70
CA MET A 213 -3.68 -10.75 13.21
C MET A 213 -5.10 -11.09 13.64
N MET A 214 -5.78 -10.17 14.33
CA MET A 214 -7.17 -10.37 14.75
C MET A 214 -8.12 -10.59 13.56
N VAL A 215 -7.86 -9.94 12.42
CA VAL A 215 -8.63 -10.16 11.18
C VAL A 215 -8.42 -11.58 10.65
N ALA A 216 -7.17 -12.05 10.55
CA ALA A 216 -6.87 -13.40 10.08
C ALA A 216 -7.49 -14.48 10.99
N ILE A 217 -7.43 -14.30 12.31
CA ILE A 217 -8.06 -15.22 13.28
C ILE A 217 -9.58 -15.28 13.08
N ARG A 218 -10.23 -14.13 12.85
CA ARG A 218 -11.68 -14.08 12.60
C ARG A 218 -12.09 -14.79 11.31
N GLN A 219 -11.21 -14.79 10.31
CA GLN A 219 -11.41 -15.51 9.06
C GLN A 219 -11.16 -17.02 9.21
N LYS A 220 -10.62 -17.48 10.35
CA LYS A 220 -10.19 -18.86 10.58
C LYS A 220 -9.15 -19.33 9.56
N ASP A 221 -8.28 -18.43 9.11
CA ASP A 221 -7.25 -18.73 8.11
C ASP A 221 -5.90 -19.00 8.82
N LEU A 222 -5.63 -20.27 9.13
CA LEU A 222 -4.37 -20.68 9.73
C LEU A 222 -3.16 -20.36 8.84
N GLY A 223 -3.29 -20.51 7.52
CA GLY A 223 -2.19 -20.24 6.58
C GLY A 223 -1.76 -18.78 6.63
N MET A 224 -2.74 -17.87 6.64
CA MET A 224 -2.49 -16.45 6.81
C MET A 224 -1.92 -16.13 8.20
N VAL A 225 -2.41 -16.79 9.26
CA VAL A 225 -1.85 -16.61 10.61
C VAL A 225 -0.38 -17.00 10.65
N LYS A 226 -0.03 -18.18 10.11
CA LYS A 226 1.37 -18.63 10.00
C LYS A 226 2.21 -17.65 9.20
N THR A 227 1.71 -17.16 8.06
CA THR A 227 2.42 -16.17 7.21
C THR A 227 2.74 -14.86 7.96
N LEU A 228 1.85 -14.42 8.85
CA LEU A 228 2.04 -13.19 9.62
C LEU A 228 2.99 -13.38 10.81
N VAL A 229 2.93 -14.54 11.47
CA VAL A 229 3.74 -14.86 12.65
C VAL A 229 5.16 -15.29 12.27
N GLU A 230 5.27 -16.20 11.31
CA GLU A 230 6.53 -16.81 10.91
C GLU A 230 7.29 -15.92 9.94
N ARG A 231 8.62 -15.98 10.03
CA ARG A 231 9.50 -15.26 9.10
C ARG A 231 9.87 -16.20 7.96
N THR A 232 9.19 -16.06 6.83
CA THR A 232 9.51 -16.74 5.57
C THR A 232 10.61 -15.99 4.83
N ASP A 233 11.74 -16.65 4.60
CA ASP A 233 12.78 -16.15 3.70
C ASP A 233 12.33 -16.34 2.25
N TYR A 234 11.95 -15.25 1.58
CA TYR A 234 11.59 -15.27 0.14
C TYR A 234 12.74 -15.73 -0.76
N SER A 235 13.99 -15.76 -0.28
CA SER A 235 15.14 -16.32 -1.01
C SER A 235 15.02 -17.82 -1.30
N SER A 236 14.08 -18.51 -0.65
CA SER A 236 13.87 -19.95 -0.80
C SER A 236 13.21 -20.36 -2.13
N PHE A 237 12.60 -19.42 -2.86
CA PHE A 237 11.91 -19.71 -4.14
C PHE A 237 12.82 -19.56 -5.36
N ALA A 238 13.99 -18.92 -5.24
CA ALA A 238 14.90 -18.64 -6.36
C ALA A 238 16.12 -19.56 -6.45
N SER A 239 16.41 -20.38 -5.43
CA SER A 239 17.52 -21.34 -5.47
C SER A 239 17.02 -22.76 -5.22
N GLY A 240 16.71 -23.45 -6.32
CA GLY A 240 16.80 -24.91 -6.34
C GLY A 240 18.23 -25.33 -6.02
N ASN A 241 18.36 -26.39 -5.23
CA ASN A 241 19.59 -27.06 -4.82
C ASN A 241 20.40 -26.41 -3.70
N GLY A 242 20.13 -26.85 -2.47
CA GLY A 242 21.05 -26.69 -1.34
C GLY A 242 20.36 -26.92 0.00
N SER A 243 20.43 -28.15 0.52
CA SER A 243 20.01 -28.46 1.89
C SER A 243 21.00 -27.86 2.90
N THR A 244 21.00 -26.54 3.06
CA THR A 244 21.71 -25.88 4.16
C THR A 244 20.72 -25.69 5.30
N LYS A 245 21.09 -26.16 6.50
CA LYS A 245 20.30 -26.07 7.74
C LYS A 245 19.68 -24.67 7.88
N ARG A 246 18.36 -24.60 7.67
CA ARG A 246 17.57 -23.36 7.88
C ARG A 246 17.75 -22.94 9.33
N ARG A 247 18.51 -21.87 9.56
CA ARG A 247 18.58 -21.22 10.86
C ARG A 247 17.18 -20.72 11.17
N ARG A 248 16.56 -21.21 12.25
CA ARG A 248 15.23 -20.75 12.66
C ARG A 248 15.33 -19.26 12.99
N LEU A 249 14.80 -18.43 12.10
CA LEU A 249 14.64 -17.00 12.35
C LEU A 249 13.58 -16.83 13.44
N PRO A 250 13.75 -15.84 14.34
CA PRO A 250 12.72 -15.53 15.32
C PRO A 250 11.44 -15.09 14.61
N ASP A 251 10.30 -15.38 15.24
CA ASP A 251 8.99 -14.98 14.77
C ASP A 251 8.90 -13.45 14.56
N ARG A 252 8.17 -13.04 13.52
CA ARG A 252 7.93 -11.63 13.19
C ARG A 252 6.94 -10.98 14.16
N LEU A 253 6.05 -11.79 14.76
CA LEU A 253 5.03 -11.36 15.71
C LEU A 253 5.01 -12.29 16.93
N THR A 254 5.07 -11.70 18.12
CA THR A 254 4.80 -12.42 19.36
C THR A 254 3.31 -12.58 19.54
N VAL A 255 2.81 -13.82 19.58
CA VAL A 255 1.40 -14.10 19.81
C VAL A 255 1.03 -13.76 21.26
N THR A 256 -0.06 -13.04 21.44
CA THR A 256 -0.50 -12.54 22.76
C THR A 256 -1.73 -13.29 23.26
N ALA A 257 -1.95 -13.31 24.58
CA ALA A 257 -3.13 -13.94 25.18
C ALA A 257 -4.48 -13.41 24.64
N PRO A 258 -4.65 -12.11 24.31
CA PRO A 258 -5.83 -11.61 23.62
C PRO A 258 -6.10 -12.27 22.26
N MET A 259 -5.07 -12.59 21.48
CA MET A 259 -5.20 -13.27 20.18
C MET A 259 -5.68 -14.71 20.36
N LEU A 260 -5.11 -15.44 21.32
CA LEU A 260 -5.57 -16.79 21.67
C LEU A 260 -7.04 -16.77 22.14
N ARG A 261 -7.40 -15.83 23.02
CA ARG A 261 -8.79 -15.66 23.47
C ARG A 261 -9.74 -15.40 22.30
N MET A 262 -9.32 -14.61 21.31
CA MET A 262 -10.12 -14.38 20.10
C MET A 262 -10.30 -15.67 19.29
N ALA A 263 -9.24 -16.46 19.12
CA ALA A 263 -9.31 -17.74 18.42
C ALA A 263 -10.29 -18.71 19.09
N VAL A 264 -10.27 -18.80 20.42
CA VAL A 264 -11.24 -19.58 21.21
C VAL A 264 -12.66 -19.08 21.02
N LYS A 265 -12.90 -17.76 21.10
CA LYS A 265 -14.22 -17.17 20.89
C LYS A 265 -14.80 -17.43 19.50
N VAL A 266 -13.95 -17.42 18.48
CA VAL A 266 -14.34 -17.66 17.08
C VAL A 266 -14.46 -19.17 16.78
N GLY A 267 -13.91 -20.04 17.64
CA GLY A 267 -13.89 -21.48 17.45
C GLY A 267 -12.99 -21.90 16.28
N ALA A 268 -11.77 -21.36 16.23
CA ALA A 268 -10.74 -21.73 15.26
C ALA A 268 -9.75 -22.71 15.89
N GLN A 269 -10.10 -24.00 15.94
CA GLN A 269 -9.36 -25.02 16.69
C GLN A 269 -7.93 -25.22 16.19
N ASP A 270 -7.76 -25.22 14.88
CA ASP A 270 -6.47 -25.26 14.19
C ASP A 270 -5.53 -24.12 14.63
N ILE A 271 -6.06 -22.89 14.79
CA ILE A 271 -5.31 -21.73 15.26
C ILE A 271 -5.02 -21.83 16.78
N ILE A 272 -5.98 -22.32 17.57
CA ILE A 272 -5.82 -22.52 19.02
C ILE A 272 -4.70 -23.52 19.28
N ASP A 273 -4.74 -24.66 18.60
CA ASP A 273 -3.74 -25.72 18.69
C ASP A 273 -2.37 -25.17 18.30
N TYR A 274 -2.27 -24.44 17.18
CA TYR A 274 -1.04 -23.78 16.76
C TYR A 274 -0.47 -22.83 17.83
N PHE A 275 -1.31 -21.97 18.42
CA PHE A 275 -0.87 -21.02 19.44
C PHE A 275 -0.43 -21.70 20.75
N MET A 276 -1.14 -22.73 21.19
CA MET A 276 -0.83 -23.42 22.44
C MET A 276 0.34 -24.40 22.31
N THR A 277 0.39 -25.17 21.23
CA THR A 277 1.38 -26.24 21.05
C THR A 277 2.69 -25.70 20.45
N GLU A 278 2.60 -24.99 19.32
CA GLU A 278 3.79 -24.52 18.59
C GLU A 278 4.33 -23.22 19.18
N LYS A 279 3.45 -22.23 19.44
CA LYS A 279 3.87 -20.91 19.97
C LYS A 279 3.89 -20.83 21.49
N ARG A 280 3.47 -21.89 22.19
CA ARG A 280 3.53 -22.02 23.67
C ARG A 280 2.88 -20.85 24.42
N VAL A 281 1.80 -20.30 23.86
CA VAL A 281 1.04 -19.22 24.50
C VAL A 281 0.26 -19.79 25.68
N ILE A 282 0.50 -19.26 26.88
CA ILE A 282 -0.19 -19.69 28.10
C ILE A 282 -1.60 -19.06 28.11
N PRO A 283 -2.68 -19.87 28.19
CA PRO A 283 -4.04 -19.35 28.29
C PRO A 283 -4.26 -18.61 29.61
N ASP A 284 -4.99 -17.49 29.57
CA ASP A 284 -5.46 -16.85 30.81
C ASP A 284 -6.69 -17.56 31.38
N ILE A 285 -7.00 -17.32 32.66
CA ILE A 285 -8.14 -17.94 33.38
C ILE A 285 -9.44 -17.84 32.57
N LYS A 286 -9.70 -16.67 31.97
CA LYS A 286 -10.88 -16.44 31.13
C LYS A 286 -10.87 -17.28 29.85
N THR A 287 -9.72 -17.49 29.21
CA THR A 287 -9.59 -18.38 28.04
C THR A 287 -9.80 -19.83 28.42
N LEU A 288 -9.34 -20.28 29.60
CA LEU A 288 -9.59 -21.62 30.11
C LEU A 288 -11.09 -21.90 30.29
N TYR A 289 -11.84 -20.97 30.88
CA TYR A 289 -13.30 -21.10 30.99
C TYR A 289 -13.98 -21.21 29.61
N LEU A 290 -13.51 -20.45 28.62
CA LEU A 290 -14.05 -20.54 27.26
C LEU A 290 -13.74 -21.89 26.60
N LEU A 291 -12.54 -22.43 26.79
CA LEU A 291 -12.16 -23.76 26.28
C LEU A 291 -13.00 -24.88 26.93
N GLN A 292 -13.22 -24.80 28.25
CA GLN A 292 -14.04 -25.78 28.97
C GLN A 292 -15.50 -25.78 28.50
N ASN A 293 -16.03 -24.61 28.11
CA ASN A 293 -17.38 -24.47 27.59
C ASN A 293 -17.48 -24.87 26.11
N ALA A 294 -16.43 -24.62 25.30
CA ALA A 294 -16.41 -24.97 23.89
C ALA A 294 -16.30 -26.49 23.62
N GLY A 295 -15.81 -27.26 24.59
CA GLY A 295 -15.71 -28.73 24.53
C GLY A 295 -16.98 -29.49 24.94
N LYS A 296 -18.07 -28.80 25.27
CA LYS A 296 -19.37 -29.44 25.52
C LYS A 296 -20.18 -29.44 24.22
N PRO A 297 -20.54 -30.62 23.68
CA PRO A 297 -21.37 -30.74 22.48
C PRO A 297 -22.79 -30.18 22.70
#